data_AF-A0A512BZS3-F1
#
_entry.id   AF-A0A512BZS3-F1
#
_cell.length_a   1.000
_cell.length_b   1.000
_cell.length_c   1.000
_cell.angle_alpha   90.00
_cell.angle_beta   90.00
_cell.angle_gamma   90.00
#
_symmetry.space_group_name_H-M   'P 1'
#
loop_
_entity.id
_entity.type
_entity.pdbx_description
1 polymer ?
#
loop_
_entity_poly.entity_id
_entity_poly.type
_entity_poly.pdbx_seq_one_letter_code
_entity_poly.pdbx_strand_id
1 'polypeptide(L)'
;MLRRALLIGAAALLGTGVYAGTNASAQENYPTRVITLVVPYAPGGATDIIGRVIAEEVSNSIGQRVIVENWPGAAGSLGAAAVSRAAADGYTLLMGALTSHSINMSLQAKPGFDLKQSFAPITLTGNVGLALVVNPAVEAKSVQELVALAKAQPGKLSYASAGV
;
A
#
# COMPACT_ATOMS: atom_id res chain seq x y z
N MET A 1 66.50 -36.24 -9.76
CA MET A 1 66.03 -35.07 -8.99
C MET A 1 65.65 -33.84 -9.84
N LEU A 2 65.79 -33.86 -11.18
CA LEU A 2 65.40 -32.74 -12.05
C LEU A 2 63.97 -32.78 -12.62
N ARG A 3 63.18 -33.84 -12.38
CA ARG A 3 61.81 -33.95 -12.94
C ARG A 3 60.70 -33.31 -12.11
N ARG A 4 61.00 -32.90 -10.87
CA ARG A 4 60.03 -32.25 -9.96
C ARG A 4 60.07 -30.72 -10.01
N ALA A 5 61.09 -30.13 -10.64
CA ALA A 5 61.24 -28.67 -10.75
C ALA A 5 60.45 -28.06 -11.93
N LEU A 6 60.00 -28.87 -12.90
CA LEU A 6 59.29 -28.38 -14.08
C LEU A 6 57.76 -28.28 -13.91
N LEU A 7 57.20 -28.82 -12.82
CA LEU A 7 55.75 -28.75 -12.54
C LEU A 7 55.33 -27.51 -11.73
N ILE A 8 56.28 -26.70 -11.25
CA ILE A 8 55.99 -25.47 -10.50
C ILE A 8 55.94 -24.24 -11.42
N GLY A 9 56.50 -24.32 -12.63
CA GLY A 9 56.52 -23.21 -13.60
C GLY A 9 55.27 -23.07 -14.47
N ALA A 10 54.39 -24.08 -14.53
CA ALA A 10 53.19 -24.07 -15.37
C ALA A 10 51.91 -23.62 -14.64
N ALA A 11 51.97 -23.42 -13.31
CA ALA A 11 50.81 -22.99 -12.51
C ALA A 11 50.70 -21.46 -12.36
N ALA A 12 51.63 -20.68 -12.93
CA ALA A 12 51.70 -19.22 -12.75
C ALA A 12 51.11 -18.39 -13.91
N LEU A 13 50.51 -19.02 -14.94
CA LEU A 13 49.99 -18.33 -16.12
C LEU A 13 48.47 -18.48 -16.36
N LEU A 14 47.73 -19.06 -15.42
CA LEU A 14 46.26 -19.14 -15.49
C LEU A 14 45.54 -18.12 -14.58
N GLY A 15 46.28 -17.19 -13.97
CA GLY A 15 45.76 -16.25 -12.96
C GLY A 15 45.30 -14.87 -13.45
N THR A 16 45.33 -14.59 -14.75
CA THR A 16 45.04 -13.23 -15.28
C THR A 16 44.14 -13.29 -16.51
N GLY A 17 42.95 -13.88 -16.35
CA GLY A 17 41.95 -13.97 -17.40
C GLY A 17 40.59 -13.51 -16.91
N VAL A 18 40.35 -12.20 -17.01
CA VAL A 18 39.02 -11.59 -17.07
C VAL A 18 38.18 -11.78 -15.79
N TYR A 19 38.47 -10.96 -14.78
CA TYR A 19 37.37 -10.32 -14.05
C TYR A 19 36.64 -9.45 -15.07
N ALA A 20 35.77 -10.06 -15.88
CA ALA A 20 34.71 -9.32 -16.54
C ALA A 20 33.96 -8.70 -15.38
N GLY A 21 34.19 -7.40 -15.18
CA GLY A 21 33.39 -6.62 -14.27
C GLY A 21 31.96 -6.97 -14.60
N THR A 22 31.29 -7.65 -13.69
CA THR A 22 29.84 -7.56 -13.63
C THR A 22 29.62 -6.07 -13.56
N ASN A 23 29.22 -5.46 -14.67
CA ASN A 23 28.71 -4.11 -14.67
C ASN A 23 27.63 -4.16 -13.61
N ALA A 24 27.96 -3.66 -12.42
CA ALA A 24 26.98 -3.25 -11.47
C ALA A 24 26.22 -2.19 -12.25
N SER A 25 25.11 -2.58 -12.87
CA SER A 25 24.12 -1.62 -13.30
C SER A 25 23.81 -0.86 -12.03
N ALA A 26 24.39 0.34 -11.90
CA ALA A 26 23.98 1.28 -10.90
C ALA A 26 22.46 1.32 -11.05
N GLN A 27 21.75 0.91 -10.00
CA GLN A 27 20.30 1.00 -9.99
C GLN A 27 19.98 2.41 -10.44
N GLU A 28 19.20 2.56 -11.52
CA GLU A 28 18.76 3.88 -11.96
C GLU A 28 18.30 4.66 -10.72
N ASN A 29 18.72 5.92 -10.62
CA ASN A 29 18.38 6.75 -9.46
C ASN A 29 16.86 6.77 -9.28
N TYR A 30 16.34 5.95 -8.37
CA TYR A 30 14.92 5.90 -8.10
C TYR A 30 14.50 7.21 -7.40
N PRO A 31 13.39 7.85 -7.82
CA PRO A 31 12.51 7.48 -8.93
C PRO A 31 12.92 8.15 -10.25
N THR A 32 12.72 7.45 -11.39
CA THR A 32 12.96 7.97 -12.75
C THR A 32 11.67 8.22 -13.55
N ARG A 33 10.52 7.79 -13.03
CA ARG A 33 9.20 7.98 -13.64
C ARG A 33 8.14 8.27 -12.57
N VAL A 34 6.94 8.58 -13.04
CA VAL A 34 5.77 8.85 -12.19
C VAL A 34 5.46 7.65 -11.29
N ILE A 35 5.18 7.93 -10.02
CA ILE A 35 4.70 6.97 -9.02
C ILE A 35 3.17 7.07 -8.94
N THR A 36 2.48 5.94 -8.96
CA THR A 36 1.03 5.88 -8.69
C THR A 36 0.81 5.53 -7.23
N LEU A 37 0.13 6.41 -6.49
CA LEU A 37 -0.39 6.16 -5.16
C LEU A 37 -1.86 5.76 -5.25
N VAL A 38 -2.13 4.46 -5.09
CA VAL A 38 -3.47 3.90 -5.16
C VAL A 38 -4.20 4.14 -3.85
N VAL A 39 -5.37 4.77 -3.94
CA VAL A 39 -6.34 4.90 -2.84
C VAL A 39 -7.49 3.91 -3.11
N PRO A 40 -7.69 2.87 -2.28
CA PRO A 40 -8.67 1.82 -2.58
C PRO A 40 -10.12 2.21 -2.20
N TYR A 41 -10.43 3.50 -2.20
CA TYR A 41 -11.72 4.08 -1.81
C TYR A 41 -12.17 5.14 -2.81
N ALA A 42 -13.46 5.47 -2.79
CA ALA A 42 -14.01 6.54 -3.62
C ALA A 42 -13.35 7.90 -3.31
N PRO A 43 -13.24 8.80 -4.31
CA PRO A 43 -12.71 10.15 -4.11
C PRO A 43 -13.48 10.95 -3.05
N GLY A 44 -12.81 11.87 -2.37
CA GLY A 44 -13.41 12.77 -1.37
C GLY A 44 -13.57 12.19 0.05
N GLY A 45 -13.25 10.91 0.26
CA GLY A 45 -13.14 10.33 1.59
C GLY A 45 -11.84 10.72 2.30
N ALA A 46 -11.77 10.45 3.62
CA ALA A 46 -10.59 10.79 4.43
C ALA A 46 -9.26 10.24 3.84
N THR A 47 -9.24 8.98 3.39
CA THR A 47 -8.04 8.37 2.79
C THR A 47 -7.62 9.06 1.49
N ASP A 48 -8.57 9.51 0.66
CA ASP A 48 -8.29 10.23 -0.59
C ASP A 48 -7.69 11.61 -0.30
N ILE A 49 -8.29 12.35 0.64
CA ILE A 49 -7.79 13.67 1.06
C ILE A 49 -6.36 13.56 1.60
N ILE A 50 -6.10 12.61 2.50
CA ILE A 50 -4.76 12.38 3.05
C ILE A 50 -3.79 11.95 1.95
N GLY A 51 -4.20 11.02 1.07
CA GLY A 51 -3.37 10.54 -0.04
C GLY A 51 -2.95 11.66 -0.99
N ARG A 52 -3.85 12.61 -1.29
CA ARG A 52 -3.56 13.77 -2.14
C ARG A 52 -2.54 14.73 -1.52
N VAL A 53 -2.69 15.04 -0.23
CA VAL A 53 -1.72 15.86 0.51
C VAL A 53 -0.34 15.20 0.50
N ILE A 54 -0.28 13.90 0.75
CA ILE A 54 0.99 13.14 0.75
C ILE A 54 1.61 13.12 -0.65
N ALA A 55 0.81 12.84 -1.68
CA ALA A 55 1.31 12.80 -3.05
C ALA A 55 1.91 14.14 -3.48
N GLU A 56 1.28 15.26 -3.12
CA GLU A 56 1.79 16.60 -3.38
C GLU A 56 3.14 16.84 -2.68
N GLU A 57 3.20 16.66 -1.36
CA GLU A 57 4.41 16.92 -0.57
C GLU A 57 5.57 16.00 -0.97
N VAL A 58 5.29 14.71 -1.18
CA VAL A 58 6.30 13.75 -1.62
C VAL A 58 6.82 14.13 -3.00
N SER A 59 5.93 14.52 -3.93
CA SER A 59 6.35 14.95 -5.28
C SER A 59 7.34 16.10 -5.23
N ASN A 60 7.07 17.09 -4.37
CA ASN A 60 7.95 18.24 -4.17
C ASN A 60 9.30 17.82 -3.59
N SER A 61 9.32 16.84 -2.68
CA SER A 61 10.55 16.40 -2.01
C SER A 61 11.47 15.54 -2.88
N ILE A 62 10.92 14.70 -3.78
CA ILE A 62 11.71 13.74 -4.56
C ILE A 62 11.92 14.17 -6.01
N GLY A 63 11.30 15.26 -6.45
CA GLY A 63 11.42 15.78 -7.82
C GLY A 63 10.74 14.93 -8.90
N GLN A 64 9.93 13.94 -8.51
CA GLN A 64 9.12 13.12 -9.40
C GLN A 64 7.66 13.16 -8.98
N ARG A 65 6.77 13.14 -9.95
CA ARG A 65 5.34 13.22 -9.68
C ARG A 65 4.82 11.93 -9.05
N VAL A 66 4.06 12.09 -7.98
CA VAL A 66 3.18 11.07 -7.40
C VAL A 66 1.74 11.42 -7.80
N ILE A 67 1.06 10.50 -8.49
CA ILE A 67 -0.36 10.67 -8.88
C ILE A 67 -1.25 9.82 -7.98
N VAL A 68 -2.39 10.36 -7.57
CA VAL A 68 -3.39 9.59 -6.82
C VAL A 68 -4.39 8.97 -7.79
N GLU A 69 -4.56 7.66 -7.69
CA GLU A 69 -5.61 6.92 -8.41
C GLU A 69 -6.56 6.23 -7.42
N ASN A 70 -7.86 6.43 -7.62
CA ASN A 70 -8.90 5.81 -6.78
C ASN A 70 -9.37 4.49 -7.40
N TRP A 71 -9.10 3.36 -6.74
CA TRP A 71 -9.53 2.02 -7.17
C TRP A 71 -10.51 1.42 -6.14
N PRO A 72 -11.78 1.88 -6.12
CA PRO A 72 -12.74 1.49 -5.10
C PRO A 72 -13.26 0.05 -5.28
N GLY A 73 -13.77 -0.52 -4.19
CA GLY A 73 -14.52 -1.78 -4.21
C GLY A 73 -14.26 -2.65 -2.99
N ALA A 74 -15.30 -3.37 -2.54
CA ALA A 74 -15.25 -4.34 -1.44
C ALA A 74 -14.56 -3.79 -0.16
N ALA A 75 -14.97 -2.60 0.31
CA ALA A 75 -14.35 -1.91 1.46
C ALA A 75 -12.82 -1.73 1.34
N GLY A 76 -12.31 -1.64 0.12
CA GLY A 76 -10.91 -1.42 -0.21
C GLY A 76 -10.10 -2.69 -0.48
N SER A 77 -10.69 -3.88 -0.31
CA SER A 77 -9.97 -5.13 -0.61
C SER A 77 -9.66 -5.29 -2.09
N LEU A 78 -10.53 -4.81 -2.99
CA LEU A 78 -10.32 -4.99 -4.44
C LEU A 78 -9.09 -4.21 -4.94
N GLY A 79 -8.98 -2.93 -4.57
CA GLY A 79 -7.82 -2.11 -4.91
C GLY A 79 -6.54 -2.61 -4.23
N ALA A 80 -6.61 -3.02 -2.95
CA ALA A 80 -5.47 -3.60 -2.26
C ALA A 80 -4.98 -4.89 -2.94
N ALA A 81 -5.89 -5.79 -3.32
CA ALA A 81 -5.55 -7.00 -4.05
C ALA A 81 -4.96 -6.71 -5.44
N ALA A 82 -5.38 -5.63 -6.11
CA ALA A 82 -4.77 -5.23 -7.37
C ALA A 82 -3.32 -4.78 -7.16
N VAL A 83 -3.05 -3.96 -6.13
CA VAL A 83 -1.69 -3.50 -5.82
C VAL A 83 -0.79 -4.63 -5.33
N SER A 84 -1.30 -5.63 -4.60
CA SER A 84 -0.50 -6.79 -4.18
C SER A 84 0.08 -7.60 -5.34
N ARG A 85 -0.48 -7.44 -6.55
CA ARG A 85 -0.01 -8.09 -7.78
C ARG A 85 0.78 -7.16 -8.70
N ALA A 86 0.96 -5.90 -8.31
CA ALA A 86 1.76 -4.95 -9.07
C ALA A 86 3.25 -5.33 -9.05
N ALA A 87 4.02 -4.76 -9.99
CA ALA A 87 5.47 -4.92 -9.96
C ALA A 87 6.03 -4.36 -8.65
N ALA A 88 6.91 -5.11 -7.99
CA ALA A 88 7.56 -4.71 -6.74
C ALA A 88 8.75 -3.76 -7.01
N ASP A 89 8.52 -2.70 -7.79
CA ASP A 89 9.54 -1.76 -8.29
C ASP A 89 9.42 -0.35 -7.67
N GLY A 90 8.48 -0.17 -6.74
CA GLY A 90 8.26 1.10 -6.02
C GLY A 90 7.33 2.10 -6.72
N TYR A 91 6.93 1.87 -7.97
CA TYR A 91 6.13 2.83 -8.73
C TYR A 91 4.62 2.66 -8.58
N THR A 92 4.16 1.60 -7.91
CA THR A 92 2.76 1.43 -7.50
C THR A 92 2.71 1.26 -5.99
N LEU A 93 2.20 2.28 -5.31
CA LEU A 93 2.07 2.31 -3.85
C LEU A 93 0.60 2.21 -3.46
N LEU A 94 0.33 1.75 -2.24
CA LEU A 94 -1.02 1.62 -1.70
C LEU A 94 -1.20 2.48 -0.46
N MET A 95 -2.24 3.31 -0.45
CA MET A 95 -2.75 3.91 0.79
C MET A 95 -3.54 2.86 1.57
N GLY A 96 -2.84 2.19 2.49
CA GLY A 96 -3.48 1.29 3.46
C GLY A 96 -4.40 2.03 4.42
N ALA A 97 -5.48 1.37 4.84
CA ALA A 97 -6.41 1.88 5.83
C ALA A 97 -6.82 0.76 6.80
N LEU A 98 -7.30 1.13 7.99
CA LEU A 98 -7.82 0.21 9.01
C LEU A 98 -8.80 -0.83 8.43
N THR A 99 -9.68 -0.39 7.52
CA THR A 99 -10.70 -1.23 6.90
C THR A 99 -10.09 -2.32 6.02
N SER A 100 -9.24 -1.97 5.06
CA SER A 100 -8.60 -2.96 4.17
C SER A 100 -7.53 -3.81 4.86
N HIS A 101 -6.72 -3.22 5.73
CA HIS A 101 -5.53 -3.87 6.32
C HIS A 101 -5.76 -4.45 7.72
N SER A 102 -6.98 -4.43 8.24
CA SER A 102 -7.30 -5.06 9.52
C SER A 102 -8.70 -5.67 9.52
N ILE A 103 -9.74 -4.83 9.39
CA ILE A 103 -11.14 -5.28 9.50
C ILE A 103 -11.47 -6.33 8.44
N ASN A 104 -11.17 -6.06 7.17
CA ASN A 104 -11.47 -6.98 6.08
C ASN A 104 -10.68 -8.29 6.18
N MET A 105 -9.47 -8.26 6.75
CA MET A 105 -8.68 -9.48 6.96
C MET A 105 -9.32 -10.43 7.98
N SER A 106 -10.18 -9.91 8.87
CA SER A 106 -10.95 -10.74 9.82
C SER A 106 -12.36 -11.07 9.32
N LEU A 107 -13.00 -10.18 8.54
CA LEU A 107 -14.39 -10.34 8.14
C LEU A 107 -14.58 -10.98 6.75
N GLN A 108 -13.65 -10.77 5.82
CA GLN A 108 -13.75 -11.35 4.48
C GLN A 108 -12.99 -12.68 4.45
N ALA A 109 -13.68 -13.77 4.09
CA ALA A 109 -13.06 -15.09 4.00
C ALA A 109 -11.92 -15.17 2.97
N LYS A 110 -12.00 -14.35 1.91
CA LYS A 110 -11.02 -14.31 0.81
C LYS A 110 -10.82 -12.86 0.33
N PRO A 111 -10.00 -12.05 1.03
CA PRO A 111 -9.77 -10.65 0.66
C PRO A 111 -8.92 -10.47 -0.61
N GLY A 112 -8.31 -11.55 -1.12
CA GLY A 112 -7.56 -11.53 -2.38
C GLY A 112 -6.07 -11.18 -2.24
N PHE A 113 -5.57 -11.06 -1.00
CA PHE A 113 -4.16 -10.86 -0.68
C PHE A 113 -3.85 -11.37 0.74
N ASP A 114 -2.58 -11.65 1.02
CA ASP A 114 -2.08 -11.89 2.39
C ASP A 114 -1.44 -10.60 2.91
N LEU A 115 -1.97 -10.03 3.99
CA LEU A 115 -1.50 -8.75 4.51
C LEU A 115 0.00 -8.72 4.84
N LYS A 116 0.55 -9.82 5.36
CA LYS A 116 1.94 -9.88 5.83
C LYS A 116 2.92 -10.13 4.70
N GLN A 117 2.52 -10.92 3.70
CA GLN A 117 3.40 -11.33 2.60
C GLN A 117 3.26 -10.42 1.37
N SER A 118 2.12 -9.74 1.20
CA SER A 118 1.83 -9.01 -0.03
C SER A 118 2.36 -7.58 -0.06
N PHE A 119 2.75 -7.02 1.08
CA PHE A 119 3.11 -5.60 1.18
C PHE A 119 4.35 -5.39 2.05
N ALA A 120 5.26 -4.55 1.57
CA ALA A 120 6.30 -3.95 2.38
C ALA A 120 5.76 -2.66 3.03
N PRO A 121 5.70 -2.55 4.37
CA PRO A 121 5.24 -1.34 5.03
C PRO A 121 6.25 -0.20 4.83
N ILE A 122 5.75 1.00 4.49
CA ILE A 122 6.58 2.20 4.31
C ILE A 122 6.55 3.05 5.58
N THR A 123 5.39 3.63 5.90
CA THR A 123 5.22 4.48 7.07
C THR A 123 3.74 4.63 7.43
N LEU A 124 3.47 5.10 8.66
CA LEU A 124 2.14 5.54 9.07
C LEU A 124 1.89 6.95 8.52
N THR A 125 0.84 7.10 7.74
CA THR A 125 0.51 8.36 7.05
C THR A 125 -0.38 9.30 7.86
N GLY A 126 -1.11 8.78 8.84
CA GLY A 126 -1.95 9.58 9.73
C GLY A 126 -2.86 8.74 10.62
N ASN A 127 -3.42 9.39 11.63
CA ASN A 127 -4.48 8.83 12.49
C ASN A 127 -5.79 9.57 12.22
N VAL A 128 -6.89 8.83 12.07
CA VAL A 128 -8.21 9.40 11.79
C VAL A 128 -9.17 8.99 12.89
N GLY A 129 -9.72 9.99 13.60
CA GLY A 129 -10.78 9.76 14.59
C GLY A 129 -12.11 9.41 13.89
N LEU A 130 -12.82 8.42 14.43
CA LEU A 130 -14.17 8.09 13.95
C LEU A 130 -15.21 8.94 14.67
N ALA A 131 -16.19 9.44 13.92
CA ALA A 131 -17.31 10.21 14.46
C ALA A 131 -18.64 9.52 14.14
N LEU A 132 -19.54 9.50 15.12
CA LEU A 132 -20.93 9.12 14.92
C LEU A 132 -21.72 10.35 14.49
N VAL A 133 -22.28 10.31 13.28
CA VAL A 133 -23.06 11.39 12.71
C VAL A 133 -24.41 10.84 12.26
N VAL A 134 -25.48 11.60 12.49
CA VAL A 134 -26.83 11.27 12.02
C VAL A 134 -27.29 12.28 10.98
N ASN A 135 -28.14 11.86 10.05
CA ASN A 135 -28.82 12.79 9.16
C ASN A 135 -29.72 13.71 10.01
N PRO A 136 -29.84 15.02 9.71
CA PRO A 136 -30.68 15.94 10.47
C PRO A 136 -32.16 15.53 10.60
N ALA A 137 -32.67 14.68 9.71
CA ALA A 137 -34.03 14.12 9.77
C ALA A 137 -34.17 12.96 10.77
N VAL A 138 -33.07 12.44 11.34
CA VAL A 138 -33.13 11.44 12.40
C VAL A 138 -33.35 12.16 13.72
N GLU A 139 -34.47 11.89 14.37
CA GLU A 139 -34.90 12.53 15.62
C GLU A 139 -34.14 11.99 16.84
N ALA A 140 -32.81 12.12 16.84
CA ALA A 140 -31.94 11.79 17.95
C ALA A 140 -30.84 12.83 18.09
N LYS A 141 -30.79 13.50 19.25
CA LYS A 141 -29.80 14.56 19.54
C LYS A 141 -28.69 14.10 20.47
N SER A 142 -28.77 12.86 20.95
CA SER A 142 -27.77 12.22 21.78
C SER A 142 -27.60 10.75 21.38
N VAL A 143 -26.48 10.14 21.78
CA VAL A 143 -26.25 8.71 21.57
C VAL A 143 -27.32 7.87 22.27
N GLN A 144 -27.74 8.30 23.46
CA GLN A 144 -28.79 7.65 24.25
C GLN A 144 -30.13 7.67 23.50
N GLU A 145 -30.51 8.82 22.92
CA GLU A 145 -31.72 8.93 22.09
C GLU A 145 -31.62 8.07 20.83
N LEU A 146 -30.46 8.03 20.17
CA LEU A 146 -30.28 7.20 18.97
C LEU A 146 -30.44 5.72 19.29
N VAL A 147 -29.88 5.25 20.41
CA VAL A 147 -30.04 3.87 20.88
C VAL A 147 -31.49 3.56 21.23
N ALA A 148 -32.18 4.49 21.91
CA ALA A 148 -33.59 4.33 22.23
C ALA A 148 -34.45 4.24 20.96
N LEU A 149 -34.20 5.13 19.99
CA LEU A 149 -34.89 5.16 18.69
C LEU A 149 -34.67 3.85 17.91
N ALA A 150 -33.42 3.39 17.81
CA ALA A 150 -33.07 2.16 17.11
C ALA A 150 -33.73 0.92 17.73
N LYS A 151 -33.83 0.86 19.07
CA LYS A 151 -34.52 -0.21 19.80
C LYS A 151 -36.03 -0.17 19.61
N ALA A 152 -36.63 1.02 19.59
CA ALA A 152 -38.06 1.19 19.38
C ALA A 152 -38.50 0.86 17.95
N GLN A 153 -37.60 1.00 16.98
CA GLN A 153 -37.89 0.82 15.54
C GLN A 153 -36.90 -0.15 14.87
N PRO A 154 -36.90 -1.45 15.25
CA PRO A 154 -35.95 -2.41 14.71
C PRO A 154 -36.09 -2.53 13.19
N GLY A 155 -34.94 -2.47 12.48
CA GLY A 155 -34.88 -2.57 11.02
C GLY A 155 -35.32 -1.33 10.23
N LYS A 156 -35.69 -0.24 10.89
CA LYS A 156 -36.11 1.02 10.22
C LYS A 156 -34.97 1.99 9.95
N LEU A 157 -33.88 1.90 10.70
CA LEU A 157 -32.69 2.73 10.50
C LEU A 157 -31.67 2.00 9.61
N SER A 158 -31.10 2.73 8.68
CA SER A 158 -29.94 2.33 7.89
C SER A 158 -28.73 3.18 8.27
N TYR A 159 -27.52 2.65 8.08
CA TYR A 159 -26.28 3.39 8.22
C TYR A 159 -25.41 3.17 6.97
N ALA A 160 -24.51 4.10 6.68
CA ALA A 160 -23.62 3.99 5.53
C ALA A 160 -22.33 3.26 5.90
N SER A 161 -21.86 2.37 5.02
CA SER A 161 -20.54 1.74 5.11
C SER A 161 -19.83 1.70 3.76
N ALA A 162 -18.49 1.62 3.78
CA ALA A 162 -17.68 1.45 2.58
C ALA A 162 -17.75 0.01 2.00
N GLY A 163 -18.52 -0.88 2.64
CA GLY A 163 -18.70 -2.28 2.25
C GLY A 163 -20.14 -2.79 2.21
N VAL A 164 -21.14 -1.95 2.55
CA VAL A 164 -22.59 -2.07 2.28
C VAL A 164 -23.28 -0.74 2.57
#